data_AF-A0A161ZUH3-F1
#
_entry.id   AF-A0A161ZUH3-F1
#
_cell.length_a   1.000
_cell.length_b   1.000
_cell.length_c   1.000
_cell.angle_alpha   90.00
_cell.angle_beta   90.00
_cell.angle_gamma   90.00
#
_symmetry.space_group_name_H-M   'P 1'
#
loop_
_entity.id
_entity.type
_entity.pdbx_description
1 polymer ?
#
loop_
_entity_poly.entity_id
_entity_poly.type
_entity_poly.pdbx_seq_one_letter_code
_entity_poly.pdbx_strand_id
1 'polypeptide(L)'
;MVLMMNAQPSNYKEPSRPSYEEMICQAISSLNNKNGSSSTAIAKFIQKHYGRLPNNSRKKLLGRLKKLVASNKLVRVKNSFKLPP
;
A
#
# COMPACT_ATOMS: atom_id res chain seq x y z
N MET A 1 22.08 31.05 7.44
CA MET A 1 21.72 29.69 7.88
C MET A 1 21.94 28.74 6.72
N VAL A 2 22.43 27.54 7.03
CA VAL A 2 23.26 26.67 6.20
C VAL A 2 22.53 26.01 5.02
N LEU A 3 23.33 25.69 4.01
CA LEU A 3 23.12 24.89 2.80
C LEU A 3 22.58 23.44 3.06
N MET A 4 21.82 22.94 2.07
CA MET A 4 21.53 21.54 1.65
C MET A 4 20.93 20.51 2.63
N MET A 5 19.87 19.83 2.16
CA MET A 5 19.68 18.39 2.39
C MET A 5 18.85 17.77 1.27
N ASN A 6 19.57 17.26 0.26
CA ASN A 6 19.10 16.30 -0.73
C ASN A 6 19.80 14.98 -0.41
N ALA A 7 19.14 14.02 0.26
CA ALA A 7 19.49 12.58 0.29
C ALA A 7 18.60 11.80 1.30
N GLN A 8 17.90 10.75 0.83
CA GLN A 8 17.46 9.61 1.66
C GLN A 8 18.72 8.80 2.06
N PRO A 9 18.83 8.20 3.28
CA PRO A 9 18.00 7.06 3.69
C PRO A 9 17.81 6.94 5.23
N SER A 10 16.59 7.07 5.75
CA SER A 10 16.34 6.88 7.18
C SER A 10 15.74 5.50 7.45
N ASN A 11 16.61 4.51 7.66
CA ASN A 11 16.32 3.30 8.42
C ASN A 11 16.19 3.67 9.91
N TYR A 12 15.08 4.32 10.27
CA TYR A 12 14.71 4.61 11.65
C TYR A 12 13.26 4.16 11.84
N LYS A 13 13.06 3.21 12.76
CA LYS A 13 11.73 2.77 13.20
C LYS A 13 11.08 3.89 14.01
N GLU A 14 10.51 4.87 13.32
CA GLU A 14 9.39 5.63 13.85
C GLU A 14 8.31 4.62 14.29
N PRO A 15 7.82 4.63 15.53
CA PRO A 15 6.69 3.80 15.89
C PRO A 15 5.44 4.46 15.28
N SER A 16 5.13 4.25 13.99
CA SER A 16 3.87 4.81 13.48
C SER A 16 3.20 4.21 12.25
N ARG A 17 3.85 3.71 11.20
CA ARG A 17 3.10 3.07 10.08
C ARG A 17 3.87 1.92 9.44
N PRO A 18 3.25 0.73 9.27
CA PRO A 18 3.86 -0.37 8.52
C PRO A 18 4.07 0.01 7.05
N SER A 19 4.87 -0.76 6.34
CA SER A 19 5.13 -0.52 4.92
C SER A 19 3.83 -0.59 4.10
N TYR A 20 3.80 0.08 2.95
CA TYR A 20 2.65 -0.03 2.04
C TYR A 20 2.37 -1.48 1.62
N GLU A 21 3.42 -2.30 1.51
CA GLU A 21 3.26 -3.72 1.20
C GLU A 21 2.49 -4.45 2.31
N GLU A 22 2.94 -4.31 3.56
CA GLU A 22 2.26 -4.90 4.72
C GLU A 22 0.83 -4.39 4.86
N MET A 23 0.61 -3.08 4.71
CA MET A 23 -0.73 -2.48 4.74
C MET A 23 -1.65 -3.04 3.64
N ILE A 24 -1.12 -3.27 2.43
CA ILE A 24 -1.88 -3.84 1.31
C ILE A 24 -2.20 -5.31 1.57
N CYS A 25 -1.21 -6.11 1.99
CA CYS A 25 -1.41 -7.52 2.31
C CYS A 25 -2.42 -7.68 3.44
N GLN A 26 -2.27 -6.92 4.52
CA GLN A 26 -3.21 -6.91 5.64
C GLN A 26 -4.62 -6.49 5.19
N ALA A 27 -4.75 -5.46 4.34
CA ALA A 27 -6.04 -5.07 3.79
C ALA A 27 -6.69 -6.18 2.96
N ILE A 28 -5.94 -6.86 2.11
CA ILE A 28 -6.46 -7.95 1.27
C ILE A 28 -6.88 -9.14 2.15
N SER A 29 -6.06 -9.52 3.13
CA SER A 29 -6.37 -10.59 4.09
C SER A 29 -7.60 -10.26 4.94
N SER A 30 -7.72 -9.03 5.45
CA SER A 30 -8.84 -8.62 6.29
C SER A 30 -10.15 -8.45 5.53
N LEU A 31 -10.11 -8.07 4.25
CA LEU A 31 -11.33 -7.91 3.43
C LEU A 31 -11.88 -9.23 2.89
N ASN A 32 -11.09 -10.32 2.92
CA ASN A 32 -11.48 -11.71 2.58
C ASN A 32 -12.43 -11.86 1.38
N ASN A 33 -12.16 -11.16 0.28
CA ASN A 33 -12.99 -11.22 -0.92
C ASN A 33 -12.53 -12.34 -1.86
N LYS A 34 -13.46 -13.18 -2.34
CA LYS A 34 -13.20 -14.30 -3.27
C LYS A 34 -12.38 -13.88 -4.51
N ASN A 35 -12.63 -12.68 -5.03
CA ASN A 35 -11.94 -12.14 -6.22
C ASN A 35 -10.85 -11.11 -5.88
N GLY A 36 -10.46 -11.01 -4.61
CA GLY A 36 -9.57 -9.96 -4.11
C GLY A 36 -10.26 -8.62 -3.90
N SER A 37 -9.46 -7.63 -3.54
CA SER A 37 -9.91 -6.31 -3.13
C SER A 37 -9.52 -5.25 -4.16
N SER A 38 -10.44 -4.35 -4.49
CA SER A 38 -10.16 -3.25 -5.41
C SER A 38 -9.17 -2.24 -4.79
N SER A 39 -8.48 -1.47 -5.63
CA SER A 39 -7.59 -0.40 -5.14
C SER A 39 -8.31 0.60 -4.22
N THR A 40 -9.59 0.83 -4.45
CA THR A 40 -10.43 1.70 -3.61
C THR A 40 -10.74 1.06 -2.27
N ALA A 41 -11.07 -0.24 -2.23
CA ALA A 41 -11.32 -0.96 -0.98
C ALA A 41 -10.05 -1.02 -0.11
N ILE A 42 -8.90 -1.28 -0.73
CA ILE A 42 -7.58 -1.26 -0.07
C ILE A 42 -7.28 0.15 0.48
N ALA A 43 -7.48 1.21 -0.31
CA ALA A 43 -7.26 2.58 0.15
C ALA A 43 -8.16 2.95 1.35
N LYS A 44 -9.44 2.55 1.31
CA LYS A 44 -10.39 2.78 2.40
C LYS A 44 -9.98 2.04 3.67
N PHE A 45 -9.56 0.78 3.54
CA PHE A 45 -9.06 -0.01 4.67
C PHE A 45 -7.83 0.66 5.30
N ILE A 46 -6.85 1.03 4.49
CA ILE A 46 -5.63 1.68 4.97
C ILE A 46 -5.94 3.00 5.67
N GLN A 47 -6.86 3.79 5.11
CA GLN A 47 -7.29 5.06 5.71
C GLN A 47 -7.96 4.87 7.07
N LYS A 48 -8.78 3.81 7.21
CA LYS A 48 -9.50 3.50 8.45
C LYS A 48 -8.56 2.96 9.54
N HIS A 49 -7.59 2.14 9.18
CA HIS A 49 -6.73 1.43 10.14
C HIS A 49 -5.43 2.15 10.48
N TYR A 50 -4.84 2.93 9.56
CA TYR A 50 -3.54 3.59 9.75
C TYR A 50 -3.63 5.12 9.66
N GLY A 51 -4.84 5.68 9.65
CA GLY A 51 -5.12 7.11 9.63
C GLY A 51 -5.23 7.73 8.24
N ARG A 52 -5.45 9.05 8.21
CA ARG A 52 -5.74 9.78 6.97
C ARG A 52 -4.57 9.72 5.98
N LEU A 53 -4.81 9.04 4.87
CA LEU A 53 -3.98 9.10 3.68
C LEU A 53 -4.03 10.51 3.04
N PRO A 54 -2.89 11.14 2.70
CA PRO A 54 -2.90 12.43 2.00
C PRO A 54 -3.60 12.31 0.64
N ASN A 55 -4.19 13.40 0.13
CA ASN A 55 -5.10 13.40 -1.04
C ASN A 55 -4.56 12.68 -2.29
N ASN A 56 -3.24 12.67 -2.50
CA ASN A 56 -2.58 12.02 -3.65
C ASN A 56 -2.25 10.53 -3.43
N SER A 57 -2.75 9.90 -2.37
CA SER A 57 -2.41 8.52 -2.02
C SER A 57 -2.99 7.48 -2.97
N ARG A 58 -4.11 7.75 -3.65
CA ARG A 58 -4.69 6.81 -4.62
C ARG A 58 -3.74 6.51 -5.80
N LYS A 59 -3.12 7.54 -6.37
CA LYS A 59 -2.15 7.37 -7.46
C LYS A 59 -0.89 6.62 -6.98
N LYS A 60 -0.39 6.98 -5.79
CA LYS A 60 0.77 6.30 -5.17
C LYS A 60 0.47 4.84 -4.87
N LEU A 61 -0.70 4.53 -4.31
CA LEU A 61 -1.16 3.18 -4.03
C LEU A 61 -1.26 2.35 -5.31
N LEU A 62 -1.84 2.89 -6.37
CA LEU A 62 -1.93 2.20 -7.65
C LEU A 62 -0.54 1.85 -8.21
N GLY A 63 0.42 2.78 -8.11
CA GLY A 63 1.81 2.51 -8.50
C GLY A 63 2.44 1.38 -7.66
N ARG A 64 2.19 1.34 -6.35
CA ARG A 64 2.65 0.26 -5.48
C ARG A 64 2.00 -1.08 -5.82
N LEU A 65 0.68 -1.11 -6.04
CA LEU A 65 -0.05 -2.31 -6.45
C LEU A 65 0.49 -2.89 -7.76
N LYS A 66 0.74 -2.03 -8.76
CA LYS A 66 1.37 -2.46 -10.03
C LYS A 66 2.76 -3.06 -9.81
N LYS A 67 3.59 -2.45 -8.95
CA LYS A 67 4.91 -3.00 -8.60
C LYS A 67 4.80 -4.36 -7.91
N LEU A 68 3.88 -4.51 -6.96
CA LEU A 68 3.67 -5.78 -6.25
C LEU A 68 3.17 -6.89 -7.18
N VAL A 69 2.33 -6.56 -8.16
CA VAL A 69 1.94 -7.49 -9.23
C VAL A 69 3.13 -7.88 -10.10
N ALA A 70 3.95 -6.91 -10.50
CA ALA A 70 5.17 -7.19 -11.28
C ALA A 70 6.19 -8.03 -10.49
N SER A 71 6.24 -7.89 -9.17
CA SER A 71 7.08 -8.69 -8.27
C SER A 71 6.45 -10.03 -7.86
N ASN A 72 5.34 -10.45 -8.47
CA ASN A 72 4.60 -11.68 -8.15
C ASN A 72 4.12 -11.79 -6.67
N LYS A 73 4.09 -10.67 -5.94
CA LYS A 73 3.58 -10.62 -4.55
C LYS A 73 2.07 -10.48 -4.49
N LEU A 74 1.45 -10.01 -5.57
CA LEU A 74 0.00 -9.90 -5.71
C LEU A 74 -0.42 -10.42 -7.09
N VAL A 75 -1.64 -10.96 -7.16
CA VAL A 75 -2.28 -11.33 -8.42
C VAL A 75 -3.35 -10.30 -8.74
N ARG A 76 -3.30 -9.73 -9.94
CA ARG A 76 -4.36 -8.86 -10.45
C ARG A 76 -5.51 -9.71 -10.99
N VAL A 77 -6.73 -9.48 -10.51
CA VAL A 77 -7.97 -10.11 -10.97
C VAL A 77 -8.90 -9.02 -11.47
N LYS A 78 -8.94 -8.79 -12.78
CA LYS A 78 -9.67 -7.68 -13.42
C LYS A 78 -9.26 -6.32 -12.80
N ASN A 79 -10.14 -5.74 -11.97
CA ASN A 79 -9.94 -4.46 -11.28
C ASN A 79 -9.62 -4.61 -9.77
N SER A 80 -9.37 -5.85 -9.33
CA SER A 80 -9.06 -6.23 -7.95
C SER A 80 -7.66 -6.84 -7.85
N PHE A 81 -7.16 -6.90 -6.62
CA PHE A 81 -5.86 -7.47 -6.26
C PHE A 81 -6.07 -8.50 -5.15
N LYS A 82 -5.46 -9.68 -5.29
CA LYS A 82 -5.47 -10.74 -4.28
C LYS A 82 -4.05 -11.21 -3.97
N LEU A 83 -3.89 -11.86 -2.82
CA LEU A 83 -2.67 -12.61 -2.53
C LEU A 83 -2.54 -13.79 -3.50
N PRO A 84 -1.32 -14.16 -3.90
CA PRO A 84 -1.08 -15.40 -4.63
C PRO A 84 -1.56 -16.61 -3.81
N PRO A 85 -1.93 -17.71 -4.48
CA PRO A 85 -2.26 -18.96 -3.82
C PRO A 85 -1.07 -19.53 -3.03
#